data_AF-A0A7J8XQC6-F1
#
_entry.id   AF-A0A7J8XQC6-F1
#
_cell.length_a   1.000
_cell.length_b   1.000
_cell.length_c   1.000
_cell.angle_alpha   90.00
_cell.angle_beta   90.00
_cell.angle_gamma   90.00
#
_symmetry.space_group_name_H-M   'P 1'
#
loop_
_entity.id
_entity.type
_entity.pdbx_description
1 polymer ?
#
loop_
_entity_poly.entity_id
_entity_poly.type
_entity_poly.pdbx_seq_one_letter_code
_entity_poly.pdbx_strand_id
1 'polypeptide(L)'
;AEETEEEVEETEVVVEEIEDTLPGDIIKFKSDVRHLLRRLSDHREKLAENKYLIVLDDVGEAEEDRYYEDLNKCFSDEHLPKQKGGAVIVTCRSEESAKKVVGDDNLHRLQPLNDPNSCWWIYNEAVKGKKTSEDATISNKVKEELMKRCGGLPGAARMMGEIKKDKNKANRTLSTHSTFLA
;
A
#
# COMPACT_ATOMS: atom_id res chain seq x y z
N ALA A 1 -3.22 -12.34 -17.52
CA ALA A 1 -2.59 -11.57 -16.45
C ALA A 1 -1.64 -12.54 -15.77
N GLU A 2 -0.39 -12.50 -16.20
CA GLU A 2 0.69 -13.32 -15.66
C GLU A 2 1.43 -12.34 -14.74
N GLU A 3 0.95 -12.23 -13.50
CA GLU A 3 1.70 -11.58 -12.43
C GLU A 3 2.97 -12.43 -12.27
N THR A 4 4.12 -11.86 -12.60
CA THR A 4 5.39 -12.59 -12.63
C THR A 4 5.83 -12.91 -11.21
N GLU A 5 6.18 -14.16 -10.95
CA GLU A 5 6.62 -14.72 -9.64
C GLU A 5 7.70 -13.86 -8.94
N GLU A 6 8.49 -13.10 -9.70
CA GLU A 6 9.53 -12.16 -9.20
C GLU A 6 8.95 -10.96 -8.42
N GLU A 7 7.77 -10.44 -8.79
CA GLU A 7 7.10 -9.36 -8.04
C GLU A 7 6.47 -9.87 -6.73
N VAL A 8 5.99 -11.11 -6.75
CA VAL A 8 5.45 -11.79 -5.56
C VAL A 8 6.56 -12.02 -4.55
N GLU A 9 7.74 -12.44 -5.01
CA GLU A 9 8.91 -12.68 -4.16
C GLU A 9 9.47 -11.36 -3.57
N GLU A 10 9.58 -10.27 -4.34
CA GLU A 10 10.04 -8.97 -3.80
C GLU A 10 9.06 -8.37 -2.79
N THR A 11 7.74 -8.51 -3.02
CA THR A 11 6.74 -8.02 -2.07
C THR A 11 6.68 -8.85 -0.80
N GLU A 12 6.82 -10.17 -0.91
CA GLU A 12 6.87 -11.09 0.24
C GLU A 12 8.11 -10.82 1.11
N VAL A 13 9.28 -10.62 0.50
CA VAL A 13 10.53 -10.28 1.21
C VAL A 13 10.45 -8.93 1.95
N VAL A 14 9.89 -7.89 1.32
CA VAL A 14 9.73 -6.57 1.97
C VAL A 14 8.74 -6.65 3.13
N VAL A 15 7.70 -7.47 2.98
CA VAL A 15 6.70 -7.68 4.03
C VAL A 15 7.31 -8.42 5.22
N GLU A 16 8.09 -9.48 5.02
CA GLU A 16 8.79 -10.20 6.10
C GLU A 16 9.83 -9.32 6.82
N GLU A 17 10.61 -8.52 6.10
CA GLU A 17 11.62 -7.63 6.69
C GLU A 17 10.99 -6.51 7.57
N ILE A 18 9.82 -6.02 7.18
CA ILE A 18 9.02 -5.08 7.99
C ILE A 18 8.47 -5.79 9.25
N GLU A 19 8.09 -7.07 9.16
CA GLU A 19 7.57 -7.82 10.29
C GLU A 19 8.62 -8.05 11.37
N ASP A 20 9.86 -8.38 10.98
CA ASP A 20 10.97 -8.61 11.90
C ASP A 20 11.49 -7.33 12.59
N THR A 21 11.23 -6.14 12.01
CA THR A 21 11.66 -4.86 12.57
C THR A 21 10.64 -4.20 13.51
N LEU A 22 9.39 -4.68 13.55
CA LEU A 22 8.36 -4.13 14.40
C LEU A 22 8.35 -4.84 15.77
N PRO A 23 8.50 -4.12 16.90
CA PRO A 23 8.33 -4.71 18.21
C PRO A 23 6.85 -5.06 18.45
N GLY A 24 6.49 -6.34 18.33
CA GLY A 24 5.16 -6.85 18.68
C GLY A 24 4.75 -8.12 17.92
N ASP A 25 3.73 -8.83 18.41
CA ASP A 25 3.12 -9.95 17.69
C ASP A 25 2.32 -9.40 16.49
N ILE A 26 2.74 -9.69 15.25
CA ILE A 26 1.98 -9.34 14.05
C ILE A 26 0.99 -10.47 13.73
N ILE A 27 -0.29 -10.11 13.59
CA ILE A 27 -1.36 -11.07 13.32
C ILE A 27 -2.07 -10.64 12.03
N LYS A 28 -1.79 -11.35 10.94
CA LYS A 28 -2.48 -11.20 9.65
C LYS A 28 -3.60 -12.21 9.50
N PHE A 29 -4.75 -11.77 9.01
CA PHE A 29 -5.85 -12.66 8.67
C PHE A 29 -6.79 -12.00 7.65
N LYS A 30 -7.41 -12.83 6.81
CA LYS A 30 -8.53 -12.43 5.96
C LYS A 30 -9.81 -12.93 6.62
N SER A 31 -10.69 -12.05 7.08
CA SER A 31 -11.90 -12.50 7.77
C SER A 31 -13.07 -11.53 7.70
N ASP A 32 -14.27 -12.05 7.98
CA ASP A 32 -15.47 -11.24 8.17
C ASP A 32 -15.46 -10.51 9.54
N VAL A 33 -16.45 -9.65 9.75
CA VAL A 33 -16.61 -8.83 10.96
C VAL A 33 -16.74 -9.68 12.24
N ARG A 34 -17.35 -10.86 12.16
CA ARG A 34 -17.54 -11.74 13.34
C ARG A 34 -16.23 -12.32 13.82
N HIS A 35 -15.36 -12.68 12.89
CA HIS A 35 -14.01 -13.12 13.20
C HIS A 35 -13.16 -12.01 13.83
N LEU A 36 -13.28 -10.77 13.33
CA LEU A 36 -12.63 -9.61 13.94
C LEU A 36 -13.10 -9.43 15.40
N LEU A 37 -14.41 -9.41 15.63
CA LEU A 37 -14.99 -9.24 16.97
C LEU A 37 -14.44 -10.29 17.95
N ARG A 38 -14.48 -11.57 17.55
CA ARG A 38 -13.94 -12.66 18.37
C ARG A 38 -12.46 -12.46 18.69
N ARG A 39 -11.65 -12.04 17.70
CA ARG A 39 -10.21 -11.82 17.90
C ARG A 39 -9.94 -10.68 18.88
N LEU A 40 -10.70 -9.59 18.79
CA LEU A 40 -10.60 -8.47 19.74
C LEU A 40 -10.95 -8.94 21.16
N SER A 41 -12.01 -9.73 21.31
CA SER A 41 -12.36 -10.34 22.60
C SER A 41 -11.27 -11.28 23.14
N ASP A 42 -10.75 -12.18 22.30
CA ASP A 42 -9.70 -13.14 22.66
C ASP A 42 -8.40 -12.43 23.10
N HIS A 43 -8.13 -11.23 22.60
CA HIS A 43 -6.90 -10.46 22.87
C HIS A 43 -7.12 -9.25 23.77
N ARG A 44 -8.32 -9.09 24.34
CA ARG A 44 -8.72 -7.90 25.08
C ARG A 44 -7.76 -7.53 26.21
N GLU A 45 -7.31 -8.53 26.98
CA GLU A 45 -6.37 -8.31 28.09
C GLU A 45 -5.02 -7.79 27.58
N LYS A 46 -4.48 -8.40 26.53
CA LYS A 46 -3.25 -7.94 25.88
C LYS A 46 -3.38 -6.51 25.34
N LEU A 47 -4.51 -6.19 24.72
CA LEU A 47 -4.80 -4.84 24.21
C LEU A 47 -4.95 -3.81 25.34
N ALA A 48 -5.44 -4.22 26.51
CA ALA A 48 -5.56 -3.35 27.68
C ALA A 48 -4.21 -3.04 28.34
N GLU A 49 -3.25 -3.97 28.25
CA GLU A 49 -1.93 -3.86 28.86
C GLU A 49 -0.90 -3.17 27.97
N ASN A 50 -1.14 -3.11 26.66
CA ASN A 50 -0.18 -2.64 25.65
C ASN A 50 -0.75 -1.54 24.75
N LYS A 51 0.14 -0.76 24.13
CA LYS A 51 -0.25 0.05 22.97
C LYS A 51 -0.50 -0.85 21.78
N TYR A 52 -1.52 -0.54 20.98
CA TYR A 52 -1.84 -1.30 19.77
C TYR A 52 -2.14 -0.42 18.56
N LEU A 53 -1.89 -0.99 17.38
CA LEU A 53 -2.34 -0.48 16.10
C LEU A 53 -3.07 -1.61 15.38
N ILE A 54 -4.29 -1.37 14.95
CA ILE A 54 -5.08 -2.30 14.12
C ILE A 54 -5.26 -1.67 12.76
N VAL A 55 -4.95 -2.41 11.69
CA VAL A 55 -5.17 -1.95 10.31
C VAL A 55 -6.23 -2.84 9.67
N LEU A 56 -7.35 -2.24 9.29
CA LEU A 56 -8.40 -2.89 8.51
C LEU A 56 -8.21 -2.49 7.05
N ASP A 57 -7.55 -3.36 6.30
CA ASP A 57 -7.22 -3.12 4.90
C ASP A 57 -8.42 -3.40 3.96
N ASP A 58 -8.52 -2.60 2.90
CA ASP A 58 -9.52 -2.67 1.82
C ASP A 58 -10.98 -2.93 2.28
N VAL A 59 -11.46 -2.17 3.26
CA VAL A 59 -12.86 -2.25 3.70
C VAL A 59 -13.77 -1.81 2.55
N GLY A 60 -14.50 -2.79 2.03
CA GLY A 60 -15.32 -2.66 0.84
C GLY A 60 -16.69 -2.02 1.08
N GLU A 61 -17.38 -1.78 -0.02
CA GLU A 61 -18.75 -1.31 0.00
C GLU A 61 -19.72 -2.48 0.19
N ALA A 62 -20.52 -2.43 1.24
CA ALA A 62 -21.63 -3.34 1.48
C ALA A 62 -22.96 -2.68 1.12
N GLU A 63 -23.86 -3.44 0.48
CA GLU A 63 -25.22 -2.97 0.17
C GLU A 63 -26.09 -2.78 1.42
N GLU A 64 -25.80 -3.53 2.48
CA GLU A 64 -26.55 -3.46 3.74
C GLU A 64 -25.78 -2.68 4.81
N ASP A 65 -26.47 -1.74 5.46
CA ASP A 65 -25.89 -0.95 6.56
C ASP A 65 -25.49 -1.79 7.78
N ARG A 66 -26.09 -2.97 7.94
CA ARG A 66 -25.78 -3.93 9.01
C ARG A 66 -24.30 -4.28 9.09
N TYR A 67 -23.62 -4.37 7.94
CA TYR A 67 -22.18 -4.64 7.90
C TYR A 67 -21.38 -3.57 8.67
N TYR A 68 -21.70 -2.30 8.43
CA TYR A 68 -21.02 -1.17 9.07
C TYR A 68 -21.42 -1.04 10.53
N GLU A 69 -22.68 -1.31 10.88
CA GLU A 69 -23.14 -1.35 12.27
C GLU A 69 -22.39 -2.41 13.09
N ASP A 70 -22.23 -3.62 12.55
CA ASP A 70 -21.49 -4.69 13.22
C ASP A 70 -19.99 -4.36 13.33
N LEU A 71 -19.43 -3.69 12.32
CA LEU A 71 -18.04 -3.24 12.36
C LEU A 71 -17.85 -2.14 13.43
N ASN A 72 -18.80 -1.22 13.55
CA ASN A 72 -18.75 -0.17 14.57
C ASN A 72 -18.83 -0.72 16.00
N LYS A 73 -19.53 -1.85 16.23
CA LYS A 73 -19.51 -2.56 17.53
C LYS A 73 -18.12 -3.06 17.89
N CYS A 74 -17.30 -3.43 16.91
CA CYS A 74 -15.92 -3.85 17.15
C CYS A 74 -15.05 -2.72 17.70
N PHE A 75 -15.43 -1.45 17.49
CA PHE A 75 -14.66 -0.29 17.94
C PHE A 75 -15.08 0.27 19.30
N SER A 76 -16.04 -0.36 19.96
CA SER A 76 -16.47 0.07 21.29
C SER A 76 -15.36 -0.10 22.34
N ASP A 77 -15.44 0.66 23.43
CA ASP A 77 -14.50 0.56 24.56
C ASP A 77 -14.55 -0.83 25.24
N GLU A 78 -15.58 -1.62 24.98
CA GLU A 78 -15.69 -3.01 25.42
C GLU A 78 -14.62 -3.89 24.75
N HIS A 79 -14.42 -3.72 23.44
CA HIS A 79 -13.53 -4.54 22.61
C HIS A 79 -12.15 -3.89 22.40
N LEU A 80 -12.09 -2.56 22.41
CA LEU A 80 -10.87 -1.77 22.19
C LEU A 80 -10.55 -0.90 23.42
N PRO A 81 -9.84 -1.46 24.41
CA PRO A 81 -9.48 -0.74 25.62
C PRO A 81 -8.50 0.40 25.33
N LYS A 82 -8.88 1.65 25.62
CA LYS A 82 -8.07 2.83 25.30
C LYS A 82 -7.01 3.22 26.34
N GLN A 83 -6.90 2.47 27.45
CA GLN A 83 -6.15 2.88 28.64
C GLN A 83 -4.64 3.11 28.40
N LYS A 84 -4.01 2.29 27.55
CA LYS A 84 -2.59 2.41 27.19
C LYS A 84 -2.35 3.19 25.90
N GLY A 85 -3.43 3.55 25.21
CA GLY A 85 -3.43 4.13 23.86
C GLY A 85 -3.57 3.05 22.79
N GLY A 86 -4.39 3.34 21.80
CA GLY A 86 -4.61 2.44 20.67
C GLY A 86 -5.11 3.22 19.46
N ALA A 87 -4.78 2.74 18.27
CA ALA A 87 -5.23 3.33 17.02
C ALA A 87 -5.81 2.25 16.11
N VAL A 88 -6.83 2.62 15.35
CA VAL A 88 -7.37 1.81 14.25
C VAL A 88 -7.24 2.64 12.98
N ILE A 89 -6.60 2.06 11.96
CA ILE A 89 -6.56 2.62 10.61
C ILE A 89 -7.46 1.76 9.75
N VAL A 90 -8.38 2.42 9.04
CA VAL A 90 -9.24 1.77 8.06
C VAL A 90 -8.89 2.35 6.69
N THR A 91 -8.59 1.48 5.73
CA THR A 91 -8.38 1.90 4.34
C THR A 91 -9.55 1.41 3.50
N CYS A 92 -10.16 2.32 2.75
CA CYS A 92 -11.31 2.04 1.89
C CYS A 92 -11.09 2.67 0.52
N ARG A 93 -11.70 2.08 -0.53
CA ARG A 93 -11.78 2.72 -1.86
C ARG A 93 -12.98 3.67 -1.98
N SER A 94 -14.04 3.42 -1.21
CA SER A 94 -15.25 4.24 -1.17
C SER A 94 -15.22 5.17 0.04
N GLU A 95 -15.36 6.47 -0.22
CA GLU A 95 -15.50 7.47 0.82
C GLU A 95 -16.76 7.26 1.66
N GLU A 96 -17.85 6.83 1.04
CA GLU A 96 -19.12 6.58 1.75
C GLU A 96 -18.96 5.41 2.73
N SER A 97 -18.27 4.34 2.33
CA SER A 97 -17.91 3.25 3.24
C SER A 97 -17.02 3.76 4.38
N ALA A 98 -16.01 4.58 4.10
CA ALA A 98 -15.17 5.15 5.16
C ALA A 98 -15.97 5.99 6.16
N LYS A 99 -16.88 6.85 5.69
CA LYS A 99 -17.75 7.66 6.57
C LYS A 99 -18.65 6.79 7.45
N LYS A 100 -19.21 5.70 6.92
CA LYS A 100 -20.05 4.78 7.70
C LYS A 100 -19.28 4.07 8.83
N VAL A 101 -17.96 3.91 8.68
CA VAL A 101 -17.09 3.19 9.61
C VAL A 101 -16.43 4.12 10.63
N VAL A 102 -15.83 5.23 10.18
CA VAL A 102 -15.03 6.11 11.06
C VAL A 102 -15.65 7.48 11.28
N GLY A 103 -16.71 7.84 10.57
CA GLY A 103 -17.30 9.18 10.59
C GLY A 103 -16.50 10.21 9.80
N ASP A 104 -17.13 11.36 9.54
CA ASP A 104 -16.55 12.43 8.70
C ASP A 104 -15.28 13.05 9.31
N ASP A 105 -15.25 13.24 10.64
CA ASP A 105 -14.15 13.90 11.34
C ASP A 105 -12.84 13.10 11.31
N ASN A 106 -12.91 11.79 11.06
CA ASN A 106 -11.77 10.88 11.04
C ASN A 106 -11.33 10.51 9.61
N LEU A 107 -11.93 11.12 8.58
CA LEU A 107 -11.65 10.79 7.19
C LEU A 107 -10.32 11.41 6.73
N HIS A 108 -9.40 10.58 6.24
CA HIS A 108 -8.19 11.03 5.57
C HIS A 108 -8.22 10.71 4.07
N ARG A 109 -8.31 11.74 3.23
CA ARG A 109 -8.37 11.60 1.77
C ARG A 109 -6.97 11.60 1.17
N LEU A 110 -6.48 10.43 0.78
CA LEU A 110 -5.21 10.31 0.04
C LEU A 110 -5.32 11.06 -1.28
N GLN A 111 -4.43 12.04 -1.47
CA GLN A 111 -4.31 12.78 -2.73
C GLN A 111 -3.24 12.15 -3.61
N PRO A 112 -3.38 12.23 -4.95
CA PRO A 112 -2.28 11.92 -5.86
C PRO A 112 -1.03 12.73 -5.52
N LEU A 113 0.14 12.22 -5.89
CA LEU A 113 1.39 12.94 -5.74
C LEU A 113 1.33 14.25 -6.55
N ASN A 114 1.75 15.33 -5.92
CA ASN A 114 1.78 16.67 -6.51
C ASN A 114 3.20 17.18 -6.78
N ASP A 115 4.21 16.43 -6.36
CA ASP A 115 5.62 16.71 -6.60
C ASP A 115 6.16 15.84 -7.76
N PRO A 116 6.60 16.47 -8.87
CA PRO A 116 7.18 15.74 -10.00
C PRO A 116 8.40 14.89 -9.62
N ASN A 117 9.16 15.28 -8.59
CA ASN A 117 10.33 14.51 -8.16
C ASN A 117 9.93 13.18 -7.53
N SER A 118 8.83 13.14 -6.78
CA SER A 118 8.27 11.93 -6.20
C SER A 118 7.86 10.92 -7.28
N CYS A 119 7.11 11.35 -8.31
CA CYS A 119 6.76 10.46 -9.43
C CYS A 119 8.00 9.99 -10.21
N TRP A 120 8.95 10.90 -10.43
CA TRP A 120 10.22 10.56 -11.07
C TRP A 120 11.01 9.52 -10.28
N TRP A 121 11.07 9.67 -8.95
CA TRP A 121 11.76 8.75 -8.07
C TRP A 121 11.20 7.32 -8.18
N ILE A 122 9.87 7.17 -8.09
CA ILE A 122 9.19 5.87 -8.22
C ILE A 122 9.46 5.24 -9.60
N TYR A 123 9.29 6.03 -10.65
CA TYR A 123 9.56 5.58 -12.02
C TYR A 123 11.00 5.09 -12.18
N ASN A 124 11.96 5.89 -11.71
CA ASN A 124 13.38 5.62 -11.88
C ASN A 124 13.86 4.44 -11.02
N GLU A 125 13.30 4.27 -9.82
CA GLU A 125 13.49 3.07 -9.00
C GLU A 125 13.05 1.82 -9.78
N ALA A 126 11.84 1.83 -10.36
CA ALA A 126 11.33 0.74 -11.18
C ALA A 126 12.19 0.46 -12.43
N VAL A 127 12.72 1.50 -13.10
CA VAL A 127 13.63 1.32 -14.25
C VAL A 127 14.94 0.63 -13.84
N LYS A 128 15.53 1.05 -12.72
CA LYS A 128 16.91 0.67 -12.32
C LYS A 128 16.97 -0.53 -11.38
N GLY A 129 15.88 -0.89 -10.72
CA GLY A 129 15.83 -1.95 -9.70
C GLY A 129 16.64 -1.66 -8.44
N LYS A 130 17.03 -0.39 -8.21
CA LYS A 130 17.74 0.09 -7.02
C LYS A 130 17.34 1.52 -6.72
N LYS A 131 17.29 1.89 -5.45
CA LYS A 131 17.20 3.29 -5.00
C LYS A 131 18.46 4.01 -5.48
N THR A 132 18.33 4.81 -6.54
CA THR A 132 19.44 5.62 -7.04
C THR A 132 19.21 7.09 -6.68
N SER A 133 20.30 7.81 -6.44
CA SER A 133 20.28 9.26 -6.25
C SER A 133 19.64 9.96 -7.45
N GLU A 134 19.19 11.21 -7.26
CA GLU A 134 18.71 12.03 -8.36
C GLU A 134 19.72 12.03 -9.52
N ASP A 135 19.28 11.60 -10.71
CA ASP A 135 20.02 11.85 -11.94
C ASP A 135 19.97 13.36 -12.19
N ALA A 136 21.00 14.08 -11.72
CA ALA A 136 21.15 15.53 -11.88
C ALA A 136 21.10 16.01 -13.35
N THR A 137 21.18 15.07 -14.29
CA THR A 137 21.09 15.30 -15.74
C THR A 137 19.66 15.35 -16.29
N ILE A 138 18.64 14.94 -15.55
CA ILE A 138 17.26 14.91 -16.06
C ILE A 138 16.56 16.25 -15.85
N SER A 139 16.09 16.81 -16.96
CA SER A 139 15.34 18.07 -16.97
C SER A 139 14.02 17.96 -16.20
N ASN A 140 13.70 19.00 -15.41
CA ASN A 140 12.41 19.11 -14.71
C ASN A 140 11.21 18.94 -15.65
N LYS A 141 11.32 19.36 -16.92
CA LYS A 141 10.26 19.17 -17.92
C LYS A 141 9.90 17.69 -18.14
N VAL A 142 10.88 16.80 -18.05
CA VAL A 142 10.66 15.35 -18.18
C VAL A 142 9.92 14.82 -16.96
N LYS A 143 10.30 15.26 -15.75
CA LYS A 143 9.64 14.90 -14.49
C LYS A 143 8.19 15.37 -14.47
N GLU A 144 7.93 16.61 -14.90
CA GLU A 144 6.59 17.19 -15.02
C GLU A 144 5.71 16.43 -16.04
N GLU A 145 6.25 16.13 -17.22
CA GLU A 145 5.53 15.37 -18.25
C GLU A 145 5.23 13.94 -17.78
N LEU A 146 6.15 13.29 -17.07
CA LEU A 146 5.91 11.99 -16.43
C LEU A 146 4.77 12.09 -15.42
N MET A 147 4.82 13.07 -14.51
CA MET A 147 3.76 13.29 -13.51
C MET A 147 2.40 13.50 -14.17
N LYS A 148 2.35 14.29 -15.25
CA LYS A 148 1.13 14.51 -16.04
C LYS A 148 0.60 13.21 -16.65
N ARG A 149 1.47 12.30 -17.09
CA ARG A 149 1.09 11.01 -17.66
C ARG A 149 0.62 10.00 -16.62
N CYS A 150 1.23 9.95 -15.44
CA CYS A 150 0.75 9.08 -14.35
C CYS A 150 -0.42 9.69 -13.56
N GLY A 151 -0.73 10.96 -13.77
CA GLY A 151 -1.74 11.67 -12.98
C GLY A 151 -1.38 11.79 -11.51
N GLY A 152 -0.08 11.74 -11.17
CA GLY A 152 0.39 11.70 -9.78
C GLY A 152 0.18 10.34 -9.09
N LEU A 153 -0.31 9.31 -9.77
CA LEU A 153 -0.54 7.99 -9.17
C LEU A 153 0.79 7.22 -9.03
N PRO A 154 1.19 6.79 -7.80
CA PRO A 154 2.40 6.00 -7.59
C PRO A 154 2.46 4.73 -8.44
N GLY A 155 1.38 3.96 -8.48
CA GLY A 155 1.31 2.71 -9.26
C GLY A 155 1.47 2.93 -10.76
N ALA A 156 0.89 4.00 -11.32
CA ALA A 156 1.06 4.31 -12.74
C ALA A 156 2.49 4.78 -13.07
N ALA A 157 3.14 5.52 -12.17
CA ALA A 157 4.55 5.89 -12.32
C ALA A 157 5.46 4.65 -12.31
N ARG A 158 5.22 3.71 -11.39
CA ARG A 158 5.93 2.43 -11.29
C ARG A 158 5.78 1.58 -12.56
N MET A 159 4.54 1.35 -13.00
CA MET A 159 4.22 0.59 -14.21
C MET A 159 4.91 1.18 -15.46
N MET A 160 4.91 2.51 -15.62
CA MET A 160 5.63 3.14 -16.72
C MET A 160 7.15 2.89 -16.65
N GLY A 161 7.71 2.81 -15.45
CA GLY A 161 9.12 2.46 -15.21
C GLY A 161 9.43 1.01 -15.58
N GLU A 162 8.61 0.06 -15.15
CA GLU A 162 8.72 -1.36 -15.53
C GLU A 162 8.65 -1.56 -17.04
N ILE A 163 7.67 -0.94 -17.71
CA ILE A 163 7.57 -0.98 -19.17
C ILE A 163 8.85 -0.43 -19.84
N LYS A 164 9.51 0.57 -19.24
CA LYS A 164 10.80 1.09 -19.74
C LYS A 164 11.94 0.09 -19.50
N LYS A 165 11.98 -0.55 -18.33
CA LYS A 165 12.96 -1.60 -17.98
C LYS A 165 12.91 -2.74 -19.01
N ASP A 166 11.70 -3.20 -19.35
CA ASP A 166 11.52 -4.30 -20.30
C ASP A 166 11.94 -3.93 -21.72
N LYS A 167 11.62 -2.71 -22.17
CA LYS A 167 12.10 -2.20 -23.46
C LYS A 167 13.64 -2.11 -23.51
N ASN A 168 14.28 -1.71 -22.41
CA ASN A 168 15.74 -1.67 -22.33
C ASN A 168 16.36 -3.08 -22.41
N LYS A 169 15.73 -4.08 -21.77
CA LYS A 169 16.15 -5.49 -21.89
C LYS A 169 16.05 -5.97 -23.34
N ALA A 170 14.89 -5.79 -23.99
CA ALA A 170 14.67 -6.23 -25.37
C ALA A 170 15.65 -5.61 -26.38
N ASN A 171 15.94 -4.31 -26.24
CA ASN A 171 16.90 -3.62 -27.11
C ASN A 171 18.34 -4.14 -26.95
N ARG A 172 18.75 -4.56 -25.74
CA ARG A 172 20.06 -5.19 -25.52
C ARG A 172 20.17 -6.52 -26.25
N THR A 173 19.13 -7.34 -26.19
CA THR A 173 19.10 -8.66 -26.85
C THR A 173 19.20 -8.54 -28.38
N LEU A 174 18.51 -7.55 -28.96
CA LEU A 174 18.59 -7.24 -30.40
C LEU A 174 19.99 -6.73 -30.79
N SER A 175 20.59 -5.86 -29.97
CA SER A 175 21.95 -5.35 -30.20
C SER A 175 22.99 -6.48 -30.15
N THR A 176 22.89 -7.41 -29.20
CA THR A 176 23.84 -8.52 -29.07
C THR A 176 23.73 -9.51 -30.24
N HIS A 177 22.52 -9.78 -30.74
CA HIS A 177 22.34 -10.63 -31.92
C HIS A 177 22.89 -9.99 -33.20
N SER A 178 22.78 -8.67 -33.36
CA SER A 178 23.35 -7.96 -34.50
C SER A 178 24.88 -7.95 -34.50
N THR A 179 25.54 -7.93 -33.34
CA THR A 179 27.00 -8.03 -33.22
C THR A 179 27.55 -9.45 -33.41
N PHE A 180 26.73 -10.49 -33.24
CA PHE A 180 27.16 -11.88 -33.44
C PHE A 180 27.02 -12.37 -34.89
N LEU A 181 26.32 -11.61 -35.75
CA LEU A 181 26.08 -11.92 -37.16
C LEU A 181 26.94 -11.08 -38.13
N ALA A 182 27.85 -10.26 -37.61
CA ALA A 182 28.85 -9.49 -38.36
C ALA A 182 30.26 -10.08 -38.13
#